data_AF-A0A316EW04-F1
#
_entry.id   AF-A0A316EW04-F1
#
_cell.length_a   1.000
_cell.length_b   1.000
_cell.length_c   1.000
_cell.angle_alpha   90.00
_cell.angle_beta   90.00
_cell.angle_gamma   90.00
#
_symmetry.space_group_name_H-M   'P 1'
#
loop_
_entity.id
_entity.type
_entity.pdbx_description
1 polymer ?
#
loop_
_entity_poly.entity_id
_entity_poly.type
_entity_poly.pdbx_seq_one_letter_code
_entity_poly.pdbx_strand_id
1 'polypeptide(L)'
;MHHHARSHTVISVDIVNSSEGGSLRHTRLVEALHETIGTAMAECPLGATWLPRRDGDSMTIAVPANVGKGQVLGEFPPRVERELQRYNSGRTPEAQLWFRMAVTHGDVVVDGNGQLLGGEALVEAARIRDIDPLREAMDAAPEAYIGLVLTDEVYRTSVRDGDPALTPNAYHRVEAKSKSYQGTAWIRLLGIAPPRNGGPGGPREPRTPTPGPRPASGDISIVTNHGIAQTGPDSVAVMRNG
;
A
#
# COMPACT_ATOMS: atom_id res chain seq x y z
N MET A 1 -0.72 17.83 -35.19
CA MET A 1 -0.24 16.51 -34.72
C MET A 1 -1.37 15.89 -33.91
N HIS A 2 -1.70 14.62 -34.11
CA HIS A 2 -2.78 13.96 -33.36
C HIS A 2 -2.20 13.18 -32.19
N HIS A 3 -2.65 13.52 -30.99
CA HIS A 3 -2.32 12.78 -29.78
C HIS A 3 -3.27 11.59 -29.68
N HIS A 4 -2.73 10.38 -29.54
CA HIS A 4 -3.52 9.17 -29.45
C HIS A 4 -3.34 8.54 -28.06
N ALA A 5 -4.47 8.27 -27.40
CA ALA A 5 -4.52 7.40 -26.24
C ALA A 5 -4.04 5.98 -26.64
N ARG A 6 -3.18 5.39 -25.82
CA ARG A 6 -2.65 4.04 -26.02
C ARG A 6 -2.49 3.32 -24.69
N SER A 7 -2.93 2.08 -24.61
CA SER A 7 -2.75 1.22 -23.44
C SER A 7 -1.25 1.02 -23.14
N HIS A 8 -0.86 1.29 -21.90
CA HIS A 8 0.46 1.05 -21.35
C HIS A 8 0.35 0.49 -19.92
N THR A 9 1.39 -0.19 -19.47
CA THR A 9 1.63 -0.37 -18.03
C THR A 9 2.30 0.89 -17.51
N VAL A 10 1.74 1.53 -16.49
CA VAL A 10 2.24 2.79 -15.94
C VAL A 10 2.83 2.53 -14.56
N ILE A 11 4.07 2.93 -14.38
CA ILE A 11 4.82 2.84 -13.12
C ILE A 11 5.05 4.27 -12.64
N SER A 12 4.74 4.57 -11.38
CA SER A 12 5.10 5.85 -10.75
C SER A 12 5.96 5.59 -9.52
N VAL A 13 7.11 6.24 -9.43
CA VAL A 13 8.08 6.10 -8.33
C VAL A 13 8.27 7.46 -7.66
N ASP A 14 8.37 7.47 -6.34
CA ASP A 14 8.50 8.69 -5.53
C ASP A 14 9.40 8.46 -4.31
N ILE A 15 10.20 9.46 -3.97
CA ILE A 15 11.13 9.42 -2.82
C ILE A 15 10.36 9.68 -1.52
N VAL A 16 10.44 8.75 -0.58
CA VAL A 16 9.91 8.96 0.79
C VAL A 16 10.72 10.07 1.48
N ASN A 17 10.01 11.04 2.07
CA ASN A 17 10.56 12.15 2.85
C ASN A 17 11.64 12.96 2.10
N SER A 18 11.39 13.22 0.82
CA SER A 18 12.22 14.01 -0.11
C SER A 18 12.43 15.47 0.32
N SER A 19 11.45 16.05 1.02
CA SER A 19 11.39 17.48 1.38
C SER A 19 12.13 17.82 2.68
N GLU A 20 12.50 16.80 3.46
CA GLU A 20 13.21 16.98 4.73
C GLU A 20 14.72 17.18 4.50
N GLY A 21 15.38 17.90 5.43
CA GLY A 21 16.83 18.09 5.41
C GLY A 21 17.38 19.09 4.37
N GLY A 22 16.51 19.88 3.72
CA GLY A 22 16.90 21.05 2.93
C GLY A 22 17.31 20.78 1.48
N SER A 23 17.53 21.86 0.72
CA SER A 23 17.65 21.82 -0.75
C SER A 23 18.78 20.94 -1.26
N LEU A 24 19.96 20.96 -0.63
CA LEU A 24 21.10 20.15 -1.06
C LEU A 24 20.86 18.64 -0.82
N ARG A 25 20.13 18.25 0.23
CA ARG A 25 19.69 16.87 0.41
C ARG A 25 18.68 16.51 -0.68
N HIS A 26 17.65 17.33 -0.86
CA HIS A 26 16.61 17.14 -1.87
C HIS A 26 17.20 16.91 -3.28
N THR A 27 18.10 17.78 -3.76
CA THR A 27 18.77 17.63 -5.06
C THR A 27 19.49 16.29 -5.19
N ARG A 28 20.25 15.87 -4.18
CA ARG A 28 20.98 14.59 -4.20
C ARG A 28 20.05 13.37 -4.23
N LEU A 29 18.91 13.42 -3.53
CA LEU A 29 17.93 12.34 -3.56
C LEU A 29 17.25 12.26 -4.93
N VAL A 30 16.95 13.40 -5.55
CA VAL A 30 16.39 13.49 -6.91
C VAL A 30 17.39 12.98 -7.96
N GLU A 31 18.66 13.32 -7.87
CA GLU A 31 19.72 12.77 -8.73
C GLU A 31 19.80 11.24 -8.58
N ALA A 32 19.87 10.75 -7.33
CA ALA A 32 19.97 9.34 -7.03
C ALA A 32 18.72 8.52 -7.42
N LEU A 33 17.50 9.09 -7.36
CA LEU A 33 16.31 8.48 -7.95
C LEU A 33 16.51 8.23 -9.45
N HIS A 34 16.93 9.26 -10.19
CA HIS A 34 17.11 9.16 -11.64
C HIS A 34 18.22 8.17 -12.02
N GLU A 35 19.32 8.10 -11.25
CA GLU A 35 20.40 7.14 -11.46
C GLU A 35 19.97 5.69 -11.15
N THR A 36 19.31 5.48 -10.02
CA THR A 36 18.83 4.16 -9.56
C THR A 36 17.81 3.59 -10.55
N ILE A 37 16.81 4.39 -10.93
CA ILE A 37 15.78 3.99 -11.89
C ILE A 37 16.36 3.85 -13.30
N GLY A 38 17.24 4.76 -13.73
CA GLY A 38 17.91 4.68 -15.02
C GLY A 38 18.73 3.40 -15.18
N THR A 39 19.47 3.00 -14.15
CA THR A 39 20.24 1.75 -14.11
C THR A 39 19.31 0.52 -14.18
N ALA A 40 18.28 0.47 -13.33
CA ALA A 40 17.32 -0.63 -13.32
C ALA A 40 16.55 -0.77 -14.65
N MET A 41 16.28 0.33 -15.35
CA MET A 41 15.71 0.33 -16.71
C MET A 41 16.70 -0.22 -17.74
N ALA A 42 17.96 0.22 -17.71
CA ALA A 42 18.99 -0.22 -18.65
C ALA A 42 19.35 -1.71 -18.51
N GLU A 43 19.27 -2.25 -17.29
CA GLU A 43 19.50 -3.68 -16.99
C GLU A 43 18.24 -4.56 -17.18
N CYS A 44 17.12 -3.99 -17.64
CA CYS A 44 15.86 -4.71 -17.80
C CYS A 44 15.78 -5.46 -19.15
N PRO A 45 15.58 -6.80 -19.16
CA PRO A 45 15.71 -7.63 -20.36
C PRO A 45 14.50 -7.55 -21.30
N LEU A 46 13.53 -6.67 -21.02
CA LEU A 46 12.22 -6.65 -21.70
C LEU A 46 12.24 -6.00 -23.10
N GLY A 47 13.41 -5.56 -23.58
CA GLY A 47 13.65 -5.24 -25.00
C GLY A 47 12.76 -4.15 -25.61
N ALA A 48 12.13 -3.31 -24.78
CA ALA A 48 11.12 -2.35 -25.20
C ALA A 48 11.56 -0.91 -24.96
N THR A 49 11.09 0.00 -25.81
CA THR A 49 11.26 1.45 -25.61
C THR A 49 10.31 1.94 -24.52
N TRP A 50 10.83 2.11 -23.31
CA TRP A 50 10.07 2.66 -22.19
C TRP A 50 10.04 4.19 -22.30
N LEU A 51 8.95 4.81 -21.84
CA LEU A 51 8.73 6.25 -21.91
C LEU A 51 8.83 6.87 -20.50
N PRO A 52 10.02 7.27 -20.05
CA PRO A 52 10.19 7.95 -18.77
C PRO A 52 9.80 9.44 -18.86
N ARG A 53 9.19 9.94 -17.79
CA ARG A 53 9.00 11.36 -17.50
C ARG A 53 9.49 11.65 -16.08
N ARG A 54 10.29 12.71 -15.95
CA ARG A 54 10.82 13.20 -14.68
C ARG A 54 9.87 14.25 -14.12
N ASP A 55 9.35 14.00 -12.93
CA ASP A 55 8.28 14.76 -12.28
C ASP A 55 8.78 15.25 -10.91
N GLY A 56 9.87 16.03 -10.90
CA GLY A 56 10.51 16.56 -9.70
C GLY A 56 11.29 15.50 -8.93
N ASP A 57 10.84 15.21 -7.71
CA ASP A 57 11.27 14.12 -6.82
C ASP A 57 10.54 12.79 -7.08
N SER A 58 9.77 12.74 -8.16
CA SER A 58 9.11 11.54 -8.66
C SER A 58 9.42 11.27 -10.13
N MET A 59 9.20 10.04 -10.56
CA MET A 59 9.44 9.59 -11.92
C MET A 59 8.30 8.68 -12.38
N THR A 60 7.71 9.02 -13.53
CA THR A 60 6.63 8.25 -14.15
C THR A 60 7.17 7.54 -15.39
N ILE A 61 6.85 6.27 -15.57
CA ILE A 61 7.32 5.45 -16.70
C ILE A 61 6.10 4.78 -17.32
N ALA A 62 5.91 4.95 -18.64
CA ALA A 62 4.98 4.12 -19.39
C ALA A 62 5.74 3.03 -20.16
N VAL A 63 5.34 1.78 -19.94
CA VAL A 63 5.85 0.60 -20.65
C VAL A 63 4.80 0.16 -21.67
N PRO A 64 5.13 0.04 -22.97
CA PRO A 64 4.16 -0.32 -24.00
C PRO A 64 3.48 -1.68 -23.75
N ALA A 65 2.19 -1.79 -24.10
CA ALA A 65 1.37 -2.98 -23.82
C ALA A 65 1.76 -4.28 -24.56
N ASN A 66 2.78 -4.25 -25.43
CA ASN A 66 3.37 -5.47 -25.98
C ASN A 66 4.30 -6.19 -24.98
N VAL A 67 4.68 -5.53 -23.87
CA VAL A 67 5.37 -6.15 -22.74
C VAL A 67 4.33 -6.64 -21.73
N GLY A 68 4.40 -7.92 -21.36
CA GLY A 68 3.45 -8.50 -20.41
C GLY A 68 3.56 -7.86 -19.02
N LYS A 69 2.43 -7.47 -18.42
CA LYS A 69 2.37 -6.86 -17.07
C LYS A 69 3.12 -7.69 -16.03
N GLY A 70 2.97 -9.01 -16.04
CA GLY A 70 3.69 -9.92 -15.15
C GLY A 70 5.21 -9.89 -15.35
N GLN A 71 5.69 -9.73 -16.59
CA GLN A 71 7.12 -9.59 -16.88
C GLN A 71 7.67 -8.27 -16.35
N VAL A 72 6.91 -7.16 -16.48
CA VAL A 72 7.28 -5.87 -15.87
C VAL A 72 7.42 -6.00 -14.35
N LEU A 73 6.45 -6.66 -13.69
CA LEU A 73 6.47 -6.89 -12.24
C LEU A 73 7.58 -7.85 -11.77
N GLY A 74 7.93 -8.84 -12.60
CA GLY A 74 8.97 -9.83 -12.29
C GLY A 74 10.38 -9.29 -12.50
N GLU A 75 10.59 -8.45 -13.52
CA GLU A 75 11.93 -7.96 -13.86
C GLU A 75 12.26 -6.60 -13.23
N PHE A 76 11.32 -5.66 -13.14
CA PHE A 76 11.67 -4.26 -12.84
C PHE A 76 11.76 -3.93 -11.34
N PRO A 77 10.71 -4.11 -10.51
CA PRO A 77 10.80 -3.81 -9.07
C PRO A 77 11.99 -4.51 -8.36
N PRO A 78 12.32 -5.80 -8.62
CA PRO A 78 13.49 -6.44 -8.01
C PRO A 78 14.84 -5.87 -8.46
N ARG A 79 14.94 -5.26 -9.66
CA ARG A 79 16.14 -4.54 -10.09
C ARG A 79 16.29 -3.21 -9.36
N VAL A 80 15.19 -2.45 -9.23
CA VAL A 80 15.19 -1.22 -8.43
C VAL A 80 15.54 -1.52 -6.97
N GLU A 81 15.02 -2.62 -6.42
CA GLU A 81 15.35 -3.09 -5.07
C GLU A 81 16.85 -3.35 -4.91
N ARG A 82 17.46 -4.10 -5.85
CA ARG A 82 18.91 -4.37 -5.83
C ARG A 82 19.74 -3.09 -5.90
N GLU A 83 19.39 -2.15 -6.78
CA GLU A 83 20.13 -0.90 -6.90
C GLU A 83 19.94 0.00 -5.66
N LEU A 84 18.76 0.00 -5.03
CA LEU A 84 18.57 0.62 -3.72
C LEU A 84 19.36 -0.06 -2.61
N GLN A 85 19.45 -1.39 -2.56
CA GLN A 85 20.30 -2.09 -1.59
C GLN A 85 21.77 -1.71 -1.77
N ARG A 86 22.26 -1.62 -3.01
CA ARG A 86 23.61 -1.13 -3.34
C ARG A 86 23.82 0.33 -2.92
N TYR A 87 22.83 1.20 -3.16
CA TYR A 87 22.89 2.60 -2.75
C TYR A 87 22.88 2.73 -1.22
N ASN A 88 21.95 2.09 -0.51
CA ASN A 88 21.79 2.23 0.93
C ASN A 88 22.91 1.56 1.75
N SER A 89 23.66 0.63 1.13
CA SER A 89 24.82 -0.03 1.75
C SER A 89 25.86 1.00 2.23
N GLY A 90 26.20 0.94 3.52
CA GLY A 90 27.22 1.78 4.15
C GLY A 90 26.84 3.26 4.33
N ARG A 91 25.62 3.68 3.98
CA ARG A 91 25.12 5.05 4.23
C ARG A 91 24.48 5.16 5.61
N THR A 92 24.49 6.35 6.20
CA THR A 92 23.73 6.65 7.43
C THR A 92 22.22 6.76 7.11
N PRO A 93 21.31 6.57 8.08
CA PRO A 93 19.87 6.59 7.82
C PRO A 93 19.37 7.86 7.11
N GLU A 94 19.96 9.02 7.41
CA GLU A 94 19.58 10.32 6.84
C GLU A 94 19.93 10.46 5.35
N ALA A 95 20.86 9.62 4.87
CA ALA A 95 21.38 9.57 3.51
C ALA A 95 20.89 8.34 2.72
N GLN A 96 20.08 7.47 3.33
CA GLN A 96 19.44 6.35 2.66
C GLN A 96 18.19 6.79 1.87
N LEU A 97 17.79 5.97 0.90
CA LEU A 97 16.65 6.15 0.01
C LEU A 97 15.59 5.07 0.23
N TRP A 98 14.34 5.51 0.22
CA TRP A 98 13.16 4.66 0.18
C TRP A 98 12.24 5.14 -0.94
N PHE A 99 11.65 4.21 -1.70
CA PHE A 99 10.72 4.54 -2.77
C PHE A 99 9.30 4.00 -2.49
N ARG A 100 8.31 4.82 -2.83
CA ARG A 100 6.93 4.36 -3.05
C ARG A 100 6.76 4.14 -4.54
N MET A 101 6.42 2.92 -4.93
CA MET A 101 6.27 2.50 -6.33
C MET A 101 4.84 2.04 -6.57
N ALA A 102 4.11 2.71 -7.45
CA ALA A 102 2.82 2.27 -7.96
C ALA A 102 2.94 1.63 -9.33
N VAL A 103 2.13 0.61 -9.60
CA VAL A 103 1.91 0.07 -10.96
C VAL A 103 0.41 -0.03 -11.24
N THR A 104 -0.02 0.61 -12.33
CA THR A 104 -1.36 0.44 -12.92
C THR A 104 -1.26 0.14 -14.42
N HIS A 105 -2.40 -0.01 -15.08
CA HIS A 105 -2.52 -0.25 -16.50
C HIS A 105 -3.68 0.57 -17.06
N GLY A 106 -3.52 1.10 -18.27
CA GLY A 106 -4.57 1.86 -18.94
C GLY A 106 -4.02 2.81 -19.99
N ASP A 107 -4.89 3.69 -20.48
CA ASP A 107 -4.56 4.57 -21.58
C ASP A 107 -3.73 5.79 -21.15
N VAL A 108 -2.67 6.04 -21.92
CA VAL A 108 -1.79 7.21 -21.79
C VAL A 108 -1.74 7.98 -23.11
N VAL A 109 -1.57 9.29 -23.01
CA VAL A 109 -1.47 10.20 -24.14
C VAL A 109 0.01 10.53 -24.37
N VAL A 110 0.53 10.10 -25.52
CA VAL A 110 1.91 10.34 -25.95
C VAL A 110 1.93 11.39 -27.07
N ASP A 111 2.92 12.27 -27.08
CA ASP A 111 3.15 13.22 -28.17
C ASP A 111 3.90 12.59 -29.37
N GLY A 112 4.16 13.39 -30.41
CA GLY A 112 4.91 12.93 -31.59
C GLY A 112 6.39 12.61 -31.34
N ASN A 113 6.94 13.02 -30.19
CA ASN A 113 8.33 12.83 -29.78
C ASN A 113 8.51 11.69 -28.75
N GLY A 114 7.41 11.02 -28.35
CA GLY A 114 7.44 9.99 -27.32
C GLY A 114 7.25 10.50 -25.88
N GLN A 115 6.93 11.77 -25.68
CA GLN A 115 6.73 12.37 -24.35
C GLN A 115 5.33 12.08 -23.79
N LEU A 116 5.26 11.77 -22.49
CA LEU A 116 4.02 11.53 -21.77
C LEU A 116 3.30 12.83 -21.39
N LEU A 117 2.21 13.15 -22.09
CA LEU A 117 1.42 14.35 -21.86
C LEU A 117 0.37 14.18 -20.76
N GLY A 118 -0.24 12.99 -20.65
CA GLY A 118 -1.33 12.75 -19.70
C GLY A 118 -1.97 11.38 -19.86
N GLY A 119 -3.17 11.20 -19.30
CA GLY A 119 -3.92 9.94 -19.30
C GLY A 119 -4.40 9.58 -17.90
N GLU A 120 -5.53 8.87 -17.82
CA GLU A 120 -6.11 8.46 -16.54
C GLU A 120 -5.18 7.54 -15.75
N ALA A 121 -4.48 6.63 -16.44
CA ALA A 121 -3.51 5.72 -15.81
C ALA A 121 -2.32 6.47 -15.16
N LEU A 122 -1.91 7.64 -15.66
CA LEU A 122 -0.87 8.46 -15.01
C LEU A 122 -1.39 9.09 -13.71
N VAL A 123 -2.62 9.60 -13.76
CA VAL A 123 -3.30 10.20 -12.60
C VAL A 123 -3.58 9.15 -11.54
N GLU A 124 -4.01 7.96 -11.94
CA GLU A 124 -4.23 6.83 -11.06
C GLU A 124 -2.91 6.33 -10.43
N ALA A 125 -1.83 6.18 -11.22
CA ALA A 125 -0.53 5.75 -10.70
C ALA A 125 -0.02 6.69 -9.59
N ALA A 126 -0.08 8.01 -9.79
CA ALA A 126 0.28 8.97 -8.76
C ALA A 126 -0.65 8.88 -7.53
N ARG A 127 -1.97 8.73 -7.75
CA ARG A 127 -2.96 8.63 -6.66
C ARG A 127 -2.80 7.38 -5.80
N ILE A 128 -2.56 6.21 -6.41
CA ILE A 128 -2.43 4.94 -5.68
C ILE A 128 -1.07 4.85 -4.96
N ARG A 129 -0.01 5.45 -5.50
CA ARG A 129 1.31 5.62 -4.85
C ARG A 129 1.23 6.45 -3.56
N ASP A 130 0.28 7.38 -3.51
CA ASP A 130 0.09 8.33 -2.42
C ASP A 130 -1.09 7.97 -1.48
N ILE A 131 -1.45 6.68 -1.39
CA ILE A 131 -2.42 6.18 -0.39
C ILE A 131 -1.78 6.02 0.99
N ASP A 132 -2.56 6.30 2.03
CA ASP A 132 -2.10 6.23 3.42
C ASP A 132 -1.71 4.82 3.88
N PRO A 133 -2.43 3.73 3.52
CA PRO A 133 -2.01 2.36 3.86
C PRO A 133 -0.63 1.96 3.33
N LEU A 134 -0.13 2.60 2.26
CA LEU A 134 1.24 2.35 1.77
C LEU A 134 2.28 3.08 2.63
N ARG A 135 1.99 4.30 3.09
CA ARG A 135 2.83 5.03 4.04
C ARG A 135 2.91 4.26 5.36
N GLU A 136 1.76 3.92 5.94
CA GLU A 136 1.65 3.14 7.17
C GLU A 136 2.41 1.81 7.11
N ALA A 137 2.36 1.10 5.97
CA ALA A 137 3.09 -0.16 5.78
C ALA A 137 4.62 0.04 5.71
N MET A 138 5.11 1.13 5.11
CA MET A 138 6.54 1.45 5.07
C MET A 138 7.05 1.98 6.41
N ASP A 139 6.29 2.83 7.10
CA ASP A 139 6.61 3.34 8.43
C ASP A 139 6.72 2.21 9.47
N ALA A 140 5.90 1.15 9.31
CA ALA A 140 5.94 -0.05 10.14
C ALA A 140 7.10 -1.02 9.82
N ALA A 141 7.79 -0.85 8.70
CA ALA A 141 8.91 -1.69 8.26
C ALA A 141 10.02 -0.86 7.60
N PRO A 142 10.80 -0.06 8.37
CA PRO A 142 11.83 0.83 7.84
C PRO A 142 12.96 0.12 7.07
N GLU A 143 13.11 -1.18 7.21
CA GLU A 143 14.05 -2.00 6.44
C GLU A 143 13.56 -2.34 5.01
N ALA A 144 12.29 -2.03 4.68
CA ALA A 144 11.71 -2.17 3.35
C ALA A 144 12.00 -0.95 2.45
N TYR A 145 13.10 -0.96 1.70
CA TYR A 145 13.46 0.18 0.83
C TYR A 145 12.46 0.47 -0.31
N ILE A 146 11.53 -0.45 -0.64
CA ILE A 146 10.45 -0.17 -1.59
C ILE A 146 9.11 -0.67 -1.04
N GLY A 147 8.14 0.25 -0.95
CA GLY A 147 6.72 -0.09 -0.90
C GLY A 147 6.14 -0.14 -2.31
N LEU A 148 5.83 -1.33 -2.81
CA LEU A 148 5.16 -1.56 -4.09
C LEU A 148 3.65 -1.62 -3.87
N VAL A 149 2.87 -0.89 -4.69
CA VAL A 149 1.41 -0.96 -4.72
C VAL A 149 0.88 -1.19 -6.12
N LEU A 150 -0.07 -2.11 -6.26
CA LEU A 150 -0.76 -2.42 -7.51
C LEU A 150 -2.23 -2.03 -7.42
N THR A 151 -2.80 -1.60 -8.55
CA THR A 151 -4.27 -1.57 -8.69
C THR A 151 -4.84 -2.99 -8.71
N ASP A 152 -6.11 -3.12 -8.32
CA ASP A 152 -6.78 -4.42 -8.30
C ASP A 152 -6.80 -5.12 -9.67
N GLU A 153 -6.90 -4.39 -10.79
CA GLU A 153 -6.78 -4.97 -12.13
C GLU A 153 -5.40 -5.61 -12.36
N VAL A 154 -4.32 -4.87 -12.08
CA VAL A 154 -2.95 -5.33 -12.31
C VAL A 154 -2.66 -6.54 -11.44
N TYR A 155 -3.02 -6.51 -10.15
CA TYR A 155 -2.84 -7.66 -9.27
C TYR A 155 -3.61 -8.89 -9.76
N ARG A 156 -4.91 -8.76 -10.08
CA ARG A 156 -5.71 -9.90 -10.54
C ARG A 156 -5.15 -10.52 -11.81
N THR A 157 -4.96 -9.70 -12.86
CA THR A 157 -4.59 -10.15 -14.20
C THR A 157 -3.14 -10.61 -14.33
N SER A 158 -2.24 -10.15 -13.45
CA SER A 158 -0.79 -10.34 -13.61
C SER A 158 -0.16 -11.18 -12.51
N VAL A 159 -0.66 -11.08 -11.27
CA VAL A 159 -0.10 -11.75 -10.09
C VAL A 159 -0.96 -12.94 -9.69
N ARG A 160 -2.25 -12.74 -9.40
CA ARG A 160 -3.14 -13.80 -8.90
C ARG A 160 -3.43 -14.86 -9.97
N ASP A 161 -3.80 -14.41 -11.16
CA ASP A 161 -4.16 -15.28 -12.29
C ASP A 161 -2.99 -15.48 -13.27
N GLY A 162 -1.80 -14.99 -12.91
CA GLY A 162 -0.59 -14.95 -13.74
C GLY A 162 0.54 -15.83 -13.21
N ASP A 163 1.76 -15.28 -13.15
CA ASP A 163 2.98 -16.04 -12.83
C ASP A 163 3.15 -16.28 -11.31
N PRO A 164 3.19 -17.54 -10.83
CA PRO A 164 3.46 -17.86 -9.43
C PRO A 164 4.78 -17.29 -8.89
N ALA A 165 5.78 -17.04 -9.74
CA ALA A 165 7.05 -16.42 -9.36
C ALA A 165 6.89 -14.99 -8.81
N LEU A 166 5.77 -14.33 -9.10
CA LEU A 166 5.44 -13.01 -8.52
C LEU A 166 4.99 -13.09 -7.05
N THR A 167 4.90 -14.30 -6.48
CA THR A 167 4.57 -14.58 -5.08
C THR A 167 3.28 -13.89 -4.62
N PRO A 168 2.07 -14.33 -5.05
CA PRO A 168 0.81 -13.67 -4.72
C PRO A 168 0.57 -13.44 -3.21
N ASN A 169 1.02 -14.38 -2.37
CA ASN A 169 0.93 -14.28 -0.90
C ASN A 169 1.79 -13.17 -0.27
N ALA A 170 2.70 -12.55 -1.04
CA ALA A 170 3.48 -11.39 -0.60
C ALA A 170 2.72 -10.06 -0.75
N TYR A 171 1.52 -10.07 -1.33
CA TYR A 171 0.68 -8.89 -1.49
C TYR A 171 -0.48 -8.89 -0.48
N HIS A 172 -0.65 -7.76 0.20
CA HIS A 172 -1.72 -7.51 1.15
C HIS A 172 -2.78 -6.60 0.52
N ARG A 173 -4.03 -7.09 0.49
CA ARG A 173 -5.18 -6.32 0.02
C ARG A 173 -5.54 -5.21 1.02
N VAL A 174 -5.68 -3.99 0.54
CA VAL A 174 -6.16 -2.84 1.31
C VAL A 174 -7.31 -2.15 0.58
N GLU A 175 -8.19 -1.50 1.34
CA GLU A 175 -9.20 -0.59 0.80
C GLU A 175 -8.70 0.85 0.99
N ALA A 176 -8.22 1.47 -0.08
CA ALA A 176 -7.83 2.86 -0.04
C ALA A 176 -9.06 3.75 -0.16
N LYS A 177 -9.26 4.63 0.83
CA LYS A 177 -10.29 5.68 0.84
C LYS A 177 -9.66 7.00 1.24
N SER A 178 -9.08 7.69 0.26
CA SER A 178 -8.55 9.05 0.43
C SER A 178 -9.43 10.06 -0.32
N LYS A 179 -9.12 11.36 -0.19
CA LYS A 179 -9.77 12.41 -0.99
C LYS A 179 -9.48 12.31 -2.50
N SER A 180 -8.44 11.56 -2.88
CA SER A 180 -7.92 11.48 -4.24
C SER A 180 -8.07 10.10 -4.88
N TYR A 181 -8.25 9.03 -4.09
CA TYR A 181 -8.41 7.66 -4.56
C TYR A 181 -9.44 6.88 -3.72
N GLN A 182 -10.30 6.13 -4.39
CA GLN A 182 -11.23 5.20 -3.76
C GLN A 182 -11.21 3.88 -4.52
N GLY A 183 -10.70 2.81 -3.89
CA GLY A 183 -10.61 1.50 -4.54
C GLY A 183 -9.81 0.49 -3.74
N THR A 184 -9.83 -0.75 -4.21
CA THR A 184 -8.98 -1.82 -3.70
C THR A 184 -7.58 -1.70 -4.29
N ALA A 185 -6.56 -1.79 -3.44
CA ALA A 185 -5.16 -1.80 -3.80
C ALA A 185 -4.44 -3.01 -3.18
N TRP A 186 -3.29 -3.38 -3.72
CA TRP A 186 -2.50 -4.52 -3.28
C TRP A 186 -1.06 -4.10 -2.99
N ILE A 187 -0.66 -4.13 -1.72
CA ILE A 187 0.64 -3.64 -1.26
C ILE A 187 1.59 -4.82 -1.02
N ARG A 188 2.84 -4.69 -1.49
CA ARG A 188 3.96 -5.58 -1.17
C ARG A 188 5.16 -4.74 -0.76
N LEU A 189 5.78 -5.11 0.36
CA LEU A 189 7.06 -4.56 0.77
C LEU A 189 8.19 -5.40 0.14
N LEU A 190 9.15 -4.76 -0.51
CA LEU A 190 10.36 -5.42 -1.03
C LEU A 190 11.50 -5.32 -0.02
N GLY A 191 12.46 -6.23 -0.07
CA GLY A 191 13.46 -6.45 0.98
C GLY A 191 12.95 -7.29 2.16
N ILE A 192 11.64 -7.30 2.40
CA ILE A 192 11.00 -8.11 3.44
C ILE A 192 10.74 -9.52 2.91
N ALA A 193 11.19 -10.54 3.65
CA ALA A 193 10.80 -11.91 3.36
C ALA A 193 9.27 -12.04 3.52
N PRO A 194 8.53 -12.57 2.53
CA PRO A 194 7.09 -12.74 2.68
C PRO A 194 6.80 -13.61 3.90
N PRO A 195 5.67 -13.37 4.61
CA PRO A 195 5.34 -14.13 5.81
C PRO A 195 5.42 -15.62 5.48
N ARG A 196 6.33 -16.32 6.17
CA ARG A 196 6.47 -17.78 6.03
C ARG A 196 5.11 -18.36 6.39
N ASN A 197 4.45 -19.02 5.43
CA ASN A 197 3.16 -19.65 5.66
C ASN A 197 3.28 -20.61 6.86
N GLY A 198 2.78 -20.15 8.02
CA GLY A 198 2.41 -21.04 9.10
C GLY A 198 1.34 -22.01 8.60
N GLY A 199 1.23 -23.16 9.27
CA GLY A 199 0.22 -24.17 8.96
C GLY A 199 -1.22 -23.60 8.93
N PRO A 200 -2.19 -24.36 8.39
CA PRO A 200 -3.45 -23.86 7.85
C PRO A 200 -4.18 -22.87 8.78
N GLY A 201 -3.99 -21.60 8.47
CA GLY A 201 -4.56 -20.44 9.16
C GLY A 201 -4.85 -19.35 8.13
N GLY A 202 -5.74 -19.66 7.19
CA GLY A 202 -6.28 -18.66 6.26
C GLY A 202 -7.01 -17.54 7.02
N PRO A 203 -7.40 -16.45 6.33
CA PRO A 203 -8.08 -15.32 6.95
C PRO A 203 -9.23 -15.81 7.83
N ARG A 204 -9.11 -15.58 9.14
CA ARG A 204 -10.15 -15.96 10.10
C ARG A 204 -11.34 -15.06 9.86
N GLU A 205 -12.31 -15.56 9.09
CA GLU A 205 -13.62 -14.94 8.96
C GLU A 205 -14.15 -14.54 10.34
N PRO A 206 -14.85 -13.40 10.47
CA PRO A 206 -15.51 -13.02 11.71
C PRO A 206 -16.49 -14.12 12.12
N ARG A 207 -16.06 -14.98 13.05
CA ARG A 207 -16.90 -16.09 13.51
C ARG A 207 -18.08 -15.52 14.27
N THR A 208 -19.23 -15.43 13.60
CA THR A 208 -20.52 -15.10 14.18
C THR A 208 -20.68 -15.86 15.49
N PRO A 209 -20.95 -15.20 16.62
CA PRO A 209 -21.02 -15.89 17.90
C PRO A 209 -22.18 -16.89 17.85
N THR A 210 -21.85 -18.18 17.96
CA THR A 210 -22.84 -19.25 18.11
C THR A 210 -23.75 -18.93 19.30
N PRO A 211 -25.09 -18.96 19.15
CA PRO A 211 -25.99 -18.80 20.28
C PRO A 211 -25.69 -19.87 21.34
N GLY A 212 -25.42 -19.44 22.57
CA GLY A 212 -25.15 -20.36 23.68
C GLY A 212 -26.34 -21.28 23.97
N PRO A 213 -26.11 -22.45 24.60
CA PRO A 213 -27.19 -23.39 24.90
C PRO A 213 -28.26 -22.73 25.78
N ARG A 214 -29.52 -22.87 25.37
CA ARG A 214 -30.67 -22.45 26.16
C ARG A 214 -30.71 -23.33 27.43
N PRO A 215 -30.73 -22.77 28.66
CA PRO A 215 -30.79 -23.59 29.86
C PRO A 215 -32.12 -24.37 29.88
N ALA A 216 -32.05 -25.64 30.25
CA ALA A 216 -33.22 -26.50 30.37
C ALA A 216 -34.10 -26.04 31.55
N SER A 217 -35.42 -26.12 31.38
CA SER A 217 -36.37 -25.93 32.48
C SER A 217 -36.13 -26.99 33.56
N GLY A 218 -35.84 -26.53 34.78
CA GLY A 218 -35.78 -27.35 35.98
C GLY A 218 -36.56 -26.67 37.09
N ASP A 219 -37.41 -27.42 37.78
CA ASP A 219 -38.43 -26.88 38.68
C ASP A 219 -37.83 -26.16 39.90
N ILE A 220 -38.26 -24.92 40.13
CA ILE A 220 -37.98 -24.19 41.38
C ILE A 220 -39.21 -24.31 42.27
N SER A 221 -39.06 -25.06 43.36
CA SER A 221 -40.07 -25.14 44.43
C SER A 221 -40.23 -23.80 45.12
N ILE A 222 -41.47 -23.35 45.30
CA ILE A 222 -41.80 -22.11 46.00
C ILE A 222 -41.53 -22.30 47.50
N VAL A 223 -40.48 -21.65 48.01
CA VAL A 223 -40.31 -21.40 49.45
C VAL A 223 -40.74 -19.96 49.73
N THR A 224 -41.96 -19.81 50.22
CA THR A 224 -42.50 -18.53 50.66
C THR A 224 -41.80 -18.09 51.95
N ASN A 225 -41.22 -16.89 51.97
CA ASN A 225 -40.91 -16.22 53.24
C ASN A 225 -41.37 -14.76 53.21
N HIS A 226 -41.85 -14.27 54.35
CA HIS A 226 -42.65 -13.05 54.46
C HIS A 226 -41.83 -11.77 54.25
N GLY A 227 -42.38 -10.84 53.47
CA GLY A 227 -41.98 -9.44 53.52
C GLY A 227 -42.74 -8.70 54.62
N ILE A 228 -42.02 -7.98 55.48
CA ILE A 228 -42.59 -6.92 56.33
C ILE A 228 -42.35 -5.58 55.66
N ALA A 229 -43.35 -4.71 55.70
CA ALA A 229 -43.40 -3.49 54.90
C ALA A 229 -42.56 -2.32 55.44
N GLN A 230 -42.43 -1.30 54.59
CA GLN A 230 -41.60 -0.10 54.75
C GLN A 230 -42.07 0.85 55.86
N THR A 231 -41.12 1.56 56.47
CA THR A 231 -41.29 2.93 56.98
C THR A 231 -39.99 3.71 56.72
N GLY A 232 -40.07 4.86 56.05
CA GLY A 232 -38.92 5.73 55.81
C GLY A 232 -38.62 6.68 56.98
N PRO A 233 -37.54 7.49 56.89
CA PRO A 233 -37.31 8.60 57.81
C PRO A 233 -37.47 9.97 57.12
N ASP A 234 -38.30 10.83 57.73
CA ASP A 234 -38.26 12.27 57.51
C ASP A 234 -36.90 12.86 57.92
N SER A 235 -36.55 13.99 57.30
CA SER A 235 -35.34 14.76 57.63
C SER A 235 -35.66 16.03 58.40
N VAL A 236 -34.60 16.57 59.02
CA VAL A 236 -34.50 17.88 59.69
C VAL A 236 -34.98 17.92 61.15
N ALA A 237 -33.99 17.85 62.05
CA ALA A 237 -34.14 18.19 63.46
C ALA A 237 -33.19 19.32 63.86
N VAL A 238 -33.79 20.38 64.40
CA VAL A 238 -33.30 21.20 65.53
C VAL A 238 -32.23 22.29 65.29
N MET A 239 -32.58 23.47 65.80
CA MET A 239 -31.78 24.69 65.96
C MET A 239 -30.55 24.49 66.86
N ARG A 240 -29.56 25.38 66.73
CA ARG A 240 -28.66 25.74 67.84
C ARG A 240 -28.73 27.25 68.10
N ASN A 241 -28.90 27.60 69.37
CA ASN A 241 -28.84 28.99 69.85
C ASN A 241 -27.40 29.50 69.87
N GLY A 242 -27.27 30.82 69.71
CA GLY A 242 -26.03 31.60 69.80
C GLY A 242 -26.33 33.05 69.45
#